data_AF-A0A501W7P2-F1
#
_entry.id   AF-A0A501W7P2-F1
#
_cell.length_a   1.000
_cell.length_b   1.000
_cell.length_c   1.000
_cell.angle_alpha   90.00
_cell.angle_beta   90.00
_cell.angle_gamma   90.00
#
_symmetry.space_group_name_H-M   'P 1'
#
loop_
_entity.id
_entity.type
_entity.pdbx_description
1 polymer ?
#
loop_
_entity_poly.entity_id
_entity_poly.type
_entity_poly.pdbx_seq_one_letter_code
_entity_poly.pdbx_strand_id
1 'polypeptide(L)' 'MEKKKYICRWGDWDERALNTYDDREKEVTQDYFTDQNGYDEEDINAIDMLEVGEQYDVGSGNQIVERIK' A
#
# COMPACT_ATOMS: atom_id res chain seq x y z
N MET A 1 4.35 -22.59 -2.72
CA MET A 1 3.65 -21.64 -1.84
C MET A 1 3.00 -20.60 -2.73
N GLU A 2 1.75 -20.24 -2.44
CA GLU A 2 1.07 -19.15 -3.14
C GLU A 2 1.61 -17.82 -2.61
N LYS A 3 1.84 -16.84 -3.50
CA LYS A 3 2.33 -15.52 -3.09
C LYS A 3 1.16 -14.66 -2.60
N LYS A 4 1.35 -13.96 -1.47
CA LYS A 4 0.37 -12.98 -0.96
C LYS A 4 0.15 -11.87 -1.99
N LYS A 5 -1.09 -11.40 -2.10
CA LYS A 5 -1.51 -10.34 -3.02
C LYS A 5 -2.16 -9.18 -2.29
N TYR A 6 -1.96 -7.99 -2.82
CA TYR A 6 -2.37 -6.74 -2.19
C TYR A 6 -2.93 -5.77 -3.23
N ILE A 7 -3.79 -4.86 -2.78
CA ILE A 7 -4.15 -3.64 -3.50
C ILE A 7 -3.47 -2.48 -2.80
N CYS A 8 -2.61 -1.77 -3.53
CA CYS A 8 -2.06 -0.49 -3.09
C CYS A 8 -2.92 0.63 -3.65
N ARG A 9 -3.36 1.55 -2.78
CA ARG A 9 -4.07 2.78 -3.14
C ARG A 9 -3.21 3.98 -2.76
N TRP A 10 -2.93 4.87 -3.71
CA TRP A 10 -2.21 6.12 -3.47
C TRP A 10 -3.18 7.28 -3.52
N GLY A 11 -3.25 8.04 -2.44
CA GLY A 11 -3.97 9.30 -2.40
C GLY A 11 -3.03 10.47 -2.67
N ASP A 12 -3.44 11.41 -3.52
CA ASP A 12 -2.84 12.73 -3.57
C ASP A 12 -3.48 13.56 -2.45
N TRP A 13 -3.08 13.32 -1.19
CA TRP A 13 -3.59 14.07 -0.02
C TRP A 13 -2.99 15.48 0.06
N ASP A 14 -2.65 16.07 -1.08
CA ASP A 14 -2.33 17.49 -1.14
C ASP A 14 -3.61 18.28 -0.90
N GLU A 15 -3.77 18.80 0.32
CA GLU A 15 -4.89 19.64 0.75
C GLU A 15 -5.10 20.88 -0.16
N ARG A 16 -4.18 21.16 -1.09
CA ARG A 16 -4.22 22.28 -2.04
C ARG A 16 -4.57 21.90 -3.48
N ALA A 17 -4.66 20.61 -3.82
CA ALA A 17 -5.08 20.15 -5.13
C ALA A 17 -6.61 20.25 -5.26
N LEU A 18 -7.09 21.43 -5.65
CA LEU A 18 -8.48 21.68 -5.98
C LEU A 18 -9.00 20.68 -7.04
N ASN A 19 -9.75 19.67 -6.59
CA ASN A 19 -10.77 18.91 -7.33
C ASN A 19 -10.35 17.97 -8.49
N THR A 20 -9.36 17.11 -8.30
CA THR A 20 -9.28 15.85 -9.06
C THR A 20 -8.72 14.75 -8.18
N TYR A 21 -9.64 14.04 -7.53
CA TYR A 21 -9.35 12.83 -6.77
C TYR A 21 -9.16 11.68 -7.77
N ASP A 22 -7.92 11.44 -8.19
CA ASP A 22 -7.58 10.26 -8.99
C ASP A 22 -6.98 9.22 -8.06
N ASP A 23 -7.85 8.43 -7.42
CA ASP A 23 -7.43 7.24 -6.68
C ASP A 23 -6.72 6.31 -7.64
N ARG A 24 -5.39 6.22 -7.49
CA ARG A 24 -4.59 5.24 -8.22
C ARG A 24 -4.57 3.98 -7.41
N GLU A 25 -5.12 2.91 -7.97
CA GLU A 25 -5.05 1.57 -7.39
C GLU A 25 -4.16 0.66 -8.24
N LYS A 26 -3.42 -0.24 -7.59
CA LYS A 26 -2.63 -1.27 -8.27
C LYS A 26 -2.60 -2.57 -7.47
N GLU A 27 -2.93 -3.68 -8.14
CA GLU A 27 -2.70 -5.01 -7.59
C GLU A 27 -1.21 -5.37 -7.67
N VAL A 28 -0.65 -5.80 -6.54
CA VAL A 28 0.78 -6.16 -6.40
C VAL A 28 0.94 -7.46 -5.61
N THR A 29 2.12 -8.07 -5.69
CA THR A 29 2.52 -9.20 -4.84
C THR A 29 3.42 -8.73 -3.71
N GLN A 30 3.63 -9.60 -2.71
CA GLN A 30 4.54 -9.33 -1.59
C GLN A 30 5.93 -8.81 -2.02
N ASP A 31 6.47 -9.26 -3.17
CA ASP A 31 7.79 -8.83 -3.66
C ASP A 31 7.84 -7.34 -4.07
N TYR A 32 6.69 -6.66 -4.11
CA TYR A 32 6.62 -5.23 -4.39
C TYR A 32 7.06 -4.37 -3.19
N PHE A 33 6.89 -4.88 -1.96
CA PHE A 33 7.22 -4.12 -0.74
C PHE A 33 8.70 -4.27 -0.43
N THR A 34 9.48 -3.31 -0.92
CA THR A 34 10.93 -3.24 -0.75
C THR A 34 11.36 -1.80 -0.47
N ASP A 35 12.55 -1.64 0.11
CA ASP A 35 13.23 -0.35 0.28
C ASP A 35 13.34 0.44 -1.03
N GLN A 36 13.60 -0.25 -2.15
CA GLN A 36 13.69 0.35 -3.49
C GLN A 36 12.37 0.96 -3.97
N ASN A 37 11.24 0.46 -3.49
CA ASN A 37 9.91 1.01 -3.77
C ASN A 37 9.43 2.00 -2.69
N GLY A 38 10.32 2.39 -1.77
CA GLY A 38 10.05 3.44 -0.78
C GLY A 38 9.41 2.95 0.52
N TYR A 39 9.36 1.64 0.77
CA TYR A 39 8.87 1.11 2.05
C TYR A 39 10.02 0.90 3.01
N ASP A 40 9.85 1.34 4.25
CA ASP A 40 10.80 1.01 5.30
C ASP A 40 10.55 -0.40 5.88
N GLU A 41 11.45 -0.86 6.73
CA GLU A 41 11.37 -2.20 7.32
C GLU A 41 10.13 -2.35 8.23
N GLU A 42 9.66 -1.28 8.88
CA GLU A 42 8.49 -1.30 9.75
C GLU A 42 7.21 -1.49 8.91
N ASP A 43 7.08 -0.73 7.82
CA ASP A 43 6.00 -0.84 6.84
C ASP A 43 5.96 -2.25 6.23
N ILE A 44 7.10 -2.77 5.77
CA ILE A 44 7.18 -4.10 5.14
C ILE A 44 6.73 -5.19 6.11
N ASN A 45 7.18 -5.13 7.36
CA ASN A 45 6.80 -6.10 8.38
C ASN A 45 5.31 -6.01 8.72
N ALA A 46 4.75 -4.81 8.84
CA ALA A 46 3.33 -4.62 9.11
C ALA A 46 2.46 -5.16 7.96
N ILE A 47 2.84 -4.88 6.70
CA ILE A 47 2.14 -5.36 5.51
C ILE A 47 2.22 -6.89 5.38
N ASP A 48 3.34 -7.51 5.76
CA ASP A 48 3.46 -8.97 5.75
C ASP A 48 2.54 -9.63 6.80
N MET A 49 2.28 -8.96 7.92
CA MET A 49 1.40 -9.47 8.98
C MET A 49 -0.09 -9.32 8.69
N LEU A 50 -0.49 -8.54 7.68
CA LEU A 50 -1.91 -8.35 7.32
C LEU A 50 -2.60 -9.69 7.03
N GLU A 51 -3.79 -9.87 7.58
CA GLU A 51 -4.74 -10.89 7.17
C GLU A 51 -5.57 -10.44 5.95
N VAL A 52 -6.22 -11.38 5.26
CA VAL A 52 -7.04 -11.05 4.08
C VAL A 52 -8.21 -10.16 4.50
N GLY A 53 -8.36 -9.02 3.83
CA GLY A 53 -9.34 -7.98 4.13
C GLY A 53 -8.83 -6.91 5.11
N GLU A 54 -7.66 -7.08 5.71
CA GLU A 54 -7.05 -6.04 6.54
C GLU A 54 -6.30 -5.00 5.70
N GLN A 55 -6.19 -3.80 6.26
CA GLN A 55 -5.57 -2.63 5.65
C GLN A 55 -4.50 -2.03 6.54
N TYR A 56 -3.44 -1.52 5.92
CA TYR A 56 -2.36 -0.78 6.57
C TYR A 56 -2.18 0.58 5.90
N ASP A 57 -2.09 1.63 6.71
CA ASP A 57 -1.79 2.99 6.26
C ASP A 57 -0.28 3.23 6.39
N VAL A 58 0.37 3.40 5.23
CA VAL A 58 1.81 3.60 5.11
C VAL A 58 2.12 5.05 5.47
N GLY A 59 2.64 5.25 6.68
CA GLY A 59 2.82 6.57 7.27
C GLY A 59 3.76 7.51 6.51
N SER A 60 4.60 6.97 5.63
CA SER A 60 5.57 7.71 4.82
C SER A 60 5.03 8.16 3.45
N GLY A 61 3.95 7.54 2.97
CA GLY A 61 3.66 7.48 1.53
C GLY A 61 2.24 7.87 1.13
N ASN A 62 1.38 8.29 2.08
CA ASN A 62 0.02 8.69 1.74
C ASN A 62 -0.75 7.55 1.03
N GLN A 63 -0.45 6.33 1.45
CA GLN A 63 -0.78 5.10 0.75
C GLN A 63 -1.45 4.10 1.69
N ILE A 64 -2.54 3.49 1.22
CA ILE A 64 -3.20 2.39 1.92
C ILE A 64 -2.91 1.08 1.19
N VAL A 65 -2.54 0.05 1.94
CA VAL A 65 -2.29 -1.31 1.42
C VAL A 65 -3.32 -2.26 2.01
N GLU A 66 -4.06 -2.96 1.15
CA GLU A 66 -5.07 -3.95 1.54
C GLU A 66 -4.63 -5.35 1.08
N ARG A 67 -4.69 -6.36 1.95
CA ARG A 67 -4.41 -7.74 1.54
C ARG A 67 -5.66 -8.40 0.96
N ILE A 68 -5.54 -8.94 -0.26
CA ILE A 68 -6.66 -9.57 -0.99
C ILE A 68 -6.53 -11.09 -1.17
N LYS A 69 -5.32 -11.65 -0.99
CA LYS A 69 -5.06 -13.10 -1.09
C LYS A 69 -3.81 -13.48 -0.31
#